data_AF-A0A7L4MU43-F1
#
_entry.id   AF-A0A7L4MU43-F1
#
_cell.length_a   1.000
_cell.length_b   1.000
_cell.length_c   1.000
_cell.angle_alpha   90.00
_cell.angle_beta   90.00
_cell.angle_gamma   90.00
#
_symmetry.space_group_name_H-M   'P 1'
#
loop_
_entity.id
_entity.type
_entity.pdbx_description
1 polymer ?
#
loop_
_entity_poly.entity_id
_entity_poly.type
_entity_poly.pdbx_seq_one_letter_code
_entity_poly.pdbx_strand_id
1 'polypeptide(L)'
;VAQHFLISYHIECTDEVKQSVVNTMGTFQDIVAEKCTEYFERYRRRTFVTPKSYLSFIGGYKAIYKEKFASVGSLSERIRTGLAKLMEAEVSVNQLSKELVMKEKDLAIASKKADEVLLEVTMKAQAAEKVKMQVQKVKDKAQ
;
A
#
# COMPACT_ATOMS: atom_id res chain seq x y z
N VAL A 1 30.88 -24.56 17.87
CA VAL A 1 30.57 -24.66 16.42
C VAL A 1 29.45 -23.72 16.00
N ALA A 2 28.22 -23.83 16.54
CA ALA A 2 27.11 -22.92 16.20
C ALA A 2 27.49 -21.44 16.27
N GLN A 3 28.18 -21.03 17.34
CA GLN A 3 28.64 -19.65 17.53
C GLN A 3 29.44 -19.13 16.33
N HIS A 4 30.44 -19.88 15.86
CA HIS A 4 31.25 -19.50 14.71
C HIS A 4 30.42 -19.31 13.43
N PHE A 5 29.42 -20.16 13.20
CA PHE A 5 28.61 -20.10 11.98
C PHE A 5 27.45 -19.10 12.05
N LEU A 6 26.92 -18.80 13.24
CA LEU A 6 25.72 -17.96 13.40
C LEU A 6 26.02 -16.53 13.87
N ILE A 7 27.18 -16.27 14.49
CA ILE A 7 27.57 -14.90 14.87
C ILE A 7 27.64 -13.97 13.65
N SER A 8 28.30 -14.43 12.58
CA SER A 8 28.47 -13.67 11.34
C SER A 8 27.23 -13.65 10.46
N TYR A 9 26.22 -14.47 10.78
CA TYR A 9 24.97 -14.51 10.03
C TYR A 9 24.00 -13.47 10.61
N HIS A 10 23.41 -12.67 9.73
CA HIS A 10 22.40 -11.69 10.13
C HIS A 10 21.09 -12.41 10.49
N ILE A 11 20.58 -12.12 11.69
CA ILE A 11 19.28 -12.56 12.16
C ILE A 11 18.65 -11.32 12.78
N GLU A 12 17.46 -10.96 12.31
CA GLU A 12 16.69 -9.83 12.80
C GLU A 12 16.10 -10.16 14.19
N CYS A 13 16.90 -9.90 15.23
CA CYS A 13 16.53 -10.07 16.63
C CYS A 13 17.49 -9.27 17.54
N THR A 14 17.20 -9.25 18.84
CA THR A 14 18.14 -8.68 19.83
C THR A 14 19.33 -9.63 20.05
N ASP A 15 20.43 -9.09 20.57
CA ASP A 15 21.65 -9.88 20.82
C ASP A 15 21.40 -11.01 21.84
N GLU A 16 20.54 -10.79 22.83
CA GLU A 16 20.17 -11.81 23.82
C GLU A 16 19.46 -12.98 23.14
N VAL A 17 18.51 -12.69 22.24
CA VAL A 17 17.81 -13.71 21.47
C VAL A 17 18.78 -14.43 20.54
N LYS A 18 19.69 -13.70 19.88
CA LYS A 18 20.71 -14.29 19.01
C LYS A 18 21.61 -15.26 19.77
N GLN A 19 22.05 -14.89 20.97
CA GLN A 19 22.86 -15.75 21.83
C GLN A 19 22.06 -16.99 22.29
N SER A 20 20.78 -16.82 22.62
CA SER A 20 19.89 -17.93 22.97
C SER A 20 19.73 -18.92 21.81
N VAL A 21 19.56 -18.43 20.57
CA VAL A 21 19.51 -19.28 19.37
C VAL A 21 20.81 -20.06 19.20
N VAL A 22 21.97 -19.41 19.35
CA VAL A 22 23.29 -20.06 19.25
C VAL A 22 23.43 -21.20 20.27
N ASN A 23 23.04 -20.96 21.52
CA ASN A 23 23.12 -21.95 22.59
C ASN A 23 22.17 -23.12 22.33
N THR A 24 20.93 -22.82 21.95
CA THR A 24 19.89 -23.82 21.66
C THR A 24 20.30 -24.77 20.53
N MET A 25 20.98 -24.26 19.50
CA MET A 25 21.52 -25.09 18.42
C MET A 25 22.52 -26.11 18.94
N GLY A 26 23.32 -25.80 19.97
CA GLY A 26 24.20 -26.76 20.63
C GLY A 26 23.40 -27.85 21.35
N THR A 27 22.42 -27.43 22.15
CA THR A 27 21.54 -28.33 22.90
C THR A 27 20.79 -29.32 22.00
N PHE A 28 20.34 -28.90 20.81
CA PHE A 28 19.68 -29.82 19.88
C PHE A 28 20.60 -30.95 19.40
N GLN A 29 21.89 -30.68 19.18
CA GLN A 29 22.85 -31.71 18.79
C GLN A 29 23.00 -32.76 19.90
N ASP A 30 23.08 -32.30 21.16
CA ASP A 30 23.21 -33.18 22.33
C ASP A 30 21.96 -34.03 22.53
N ILE A 31 20.77 -33.41 22.42
CA ILE A 31 19.49 -34.13 22.49
C ILE A 31 19.40 -35.19 21.39
N VAL A 32 19.79 -34.87 20.15
CA VAL A 32 19.74 -35.85 19.06
C VAL A 32 20.72 -37.00 19.32
N ALA A 33 21.90 -36.74 19.89
CA ALA A 33 22.85 -37.78 20.29
C ALA A 33 22.28 -38.71 21.37
N GLU A 34 21.62 -38.14 22.39
CA GLU A 34 20.93 -38.90 23.43
C GLU A 34 19.80 -39.75 22.82
N LYS A 35 18.99 -39.18 21.93
CA LYS A 35 17.91 -39.92 21.23
C LYS A 35 18.42 -41.03 20.33
N CYS A 36 19.60 -40.87 19.70
CA CYS A 36 20.23 -41.96 18.98
C CYS A 36 20.54 -43.17 19.89
N THR A 37 20.94 -42.91 21.13
CA THR A 37 21.22 -43.93 22.14
C THR A 37 19.94 -44.59 22.62
N GLU A 38 18.93 -43.82 23.04
CA GLU A 38 17.61 -44.32 23.45
C GLU A 38 16.96 -45.18 22.35
N TYR A 39 17.06 -44.73 21.09
CA TYR A 39 16.51 -45.46 19.95
C TYR A 39 17.18 -46.82 19.77
N PHE A 40 18.50 -46.91 19.98
CA PHE A 40 19.22 -48.18 19.95
C PHE A 40 18.84 -49.08 21.13
N GLU A 41 18.71 -48.54 22.34
CA GLU A 41 18.32 -49.32 23.52
C GLU A 41 16.94 -49.96 23.34
N ARG A 42 15.98 -49.20 22.81
CA ARG A 42 14.60 -49.65 22.64
C ARG A 42 14.37 -50.55 21.44
N TYR A 43 14.96 -50.21 20.29
CA TYR A 43 14.66 -50.87 19.01
C TYR A 43 15.82 -51.68 18.45
N ARG A 44 16.99 -51.66 19.10
CA ARG A 44 18.24 -52.29 18.63
C ARG A 44 18.66 -51.85 17.23
N ARG A 45 18.18 -50.69 16.76
CA ARG A 45 18.53 -50.07 15.48
C ARG A 45 19.51 -48.93 15.71
N ARG A 46 20.69 -49.00 15.09
CA ARG A 46 21.70 -47.95 15.22
C ARG A 46 21.33 -46.75 14.34
N THR A 47 21.38 -45.56 14.94
CA THR A 47 21.33 -44.27 14.25
C THR A 47 22.53 -43.45 14.70
N PHE A 48 22.93 -42.47 13.90
CA PHE A 48 24.13 -41.70 14.16
C PHE A 48 23.88 -40.22 13.95
N VAL A 49 24.43 -39.42 14.85
CA VAL A 49 24.60 -37.99 14.66
C VAL A 49 26.09 -37.70 14.43
N THR A 50 26.41 -36.84 13.47
CA THR A 50 27.79 -36.53 13.12
C THR A 50 28.01 -35.01 13.10
N PRO A 51 29.26 -34.52 13.21
CA PRO A 51 29.54 -33.11 12.99
C PRO A 51 29.07 -32.63 11.61
N LYS A 52 29.11 -33.49 10.58
CA LYS A 52 28.62 -33.17 9.23
C LYS A 52 27.10 -32.95 9.22
N SER A 53 26.31 -33.81 9.86
CA SER A 53 24.86 -33.62 9.94
C SER A 53 24.51 -32.34 10.70
N TYR A 54 25.29 -31.97 11.71
CA TYR A 54 25.12 -30.71 12.44
C TYR A 54 25.37 -29.47 11.57
N LEU A 55 26.44 -29.49 10.76
CA LEU A 55 26.73 -28.41 9.82
C LEU A 55 25.65 -28.29 8.74
N SER A 56 25.15 -29.42 8.23
CA SER A 56 24.00 -29.44 7.31
C SER A 56 22.74 -28.86 7.94
N PHE A 57 22.48 -29.15 9.22
CA PHE A 57 21.36 -28.59 9.98
C PHE A 57 21.46 -27.06 10.10
N ILE A 58 22.63 -26.53 10.49
CA ILE A 58 22.87 -25.06 10.56
C ILE A 58 22.71 -24.43 9.17
N GLY A 59 23.23 -25.07 8.12
CA GLY A 59 23.07 -24.62 6.75
C GLY A 59 21.61 -24.56 6.30
N GLY A 60 20.83 -25.60 6.63
CA GLY A 60 19.40 -25.65 6.39
C GLY A 60 18.64 -24.55 7.11
N TYR A 61 18.97 -24.30 8.39
CA TYR A 61 18.39 -23.20 9.16
C TYR A 61 18.62 -21.85 8.47
N LYS A 62 19.85 -21.55 8.04
CA LYS A 62 20.17 -20.31 7.32
C LYS A 62 19.39 -20.17 6.00
N ALA A 63 19.26 -21.26 5.25
CA ALA A 63 18.52 -21.26 3.99
C ALA A 63 17.03 -20.93 4.21
N ILE A 64 16.40 -21.62 5.16
CA ILE A 64 14.99 -21.42 5.50
C ILE A 64 14.78 -20.01 6.07
N TYR A 65 15.66 -19.55 6.97
CA TYR A 65 15.57 -18.21 7.53
C TYR A 65 15.62 -17.14 6.44
N LYS A 66 16.60 -17.23 5.52
CA LYS A 66 16.73 -16.31 4.39
C LYS A 66 15.46 -16.27 3.53
N GLU A 67 14.90 -17.43 3.22
CA GLU A 67 13.66 -17.52 2.42
C GLU A 67 12.49 -16.86 3.14
N LYS A 68 12.26 -17.20 4.42
CA LYS A 68 11.15 -16.64 5.20
C LYS A 68 11.32 -15.14 5.43
N PHE A 69 12.54 -14.69 5.73
CA PHE A 69 12.84 -13.28 5.91
C PHE A 69 12.56 -12.47 4.64
N ALA A 70 13.00 -12.97 3.47
CA ALA A 70 12.71 -12.34 2.19
C ALA A 70 11.21 -12.30 1.87
N SER A 71 10.48 -13.39 2.17
CA SER A 71 9.03 -13.45 1.98
C SER A 71 8.28 -12.43 2.84
N VAL A 72 8.62 -12.34 4.13
CA VAL A 72 8.04 -11.36 5.06
C VAL A 72 8.42 -9.93 4.66
N GLY A 73 9.68 -9.70 4.27
CA GLY A 73 10.14 -8.41 3.77
C GLY A 73 9.36 -7.94 2.55
N SER A 74 9.14 -8.82 1.57
CA SER A 74 8.31 -8.51 0.39
C SER A 74 6.87 -8.14 0.76
N LEU A 75 6.27 -8.85 1.72
CA LEU A 75 4.93 -8.54 2.20
C LEU A 75 4.88 -7.18 2.91
N SER A 76 5.88 -6.89 3.76
CA SER A 76 6.01 -5.60 4.44
C SER A 76 6.13 -4.45 3.45
N GLU A 77 6.96 -4.60 2.42
CA GLU A 77 7.14 -3.61 1.36
C GLU A 77 5.86 -3.33 0.57
N ARG A 78 5.08 -4.38 0.29
CA ARG A 78 3.77 -4.24 -0.36
C ARG A 78 2.80 -3.45 0.51
N ILE A 79 2.75 -3.74 1.81
CA ILE A 79 1.88 -3.01 2.75
C ILE A 79 2.33 -1.54 2.83
N ARG A 80 3.63 -1.28 2.96
CA ARG A 80 4.20 0.06 3.00
C ARG A 80 3.83 0.87 1.76
N THR A 81 3.97 0.27 0.58
CA THR A 81 3.60 0.89 -0.70
C THR A 81 2.10 1.16 -0.76
N GLY A 82 1.28 0.21 -0.31
CA GLY A 82 -0.18 0.37 -0.26
C GLY A 82 -0.61 1.53 0.63
N LEU A 83 -0.04 1.62 1.84
CA LEU A 83 -0.30 2.73 2.77
C LEU A 83 0.12 4.08 2.19
N ALA A 84 1.30 4.15 1.55
CA ALA A 84 1.75 5.38 0.90
C ALA A 84 0.78 5.83 -0.20
N LYS A 85 0.25 4.89 -0.99
CA LYS A 85 -0.74 5.18 -2.03
C LYS A 85 -2.09 5.63 -1.47
N LEU A 86 -2.53 5.06 -0.35
CA LEU A 86 -3.74 5.51 0.33
C LEU A 86 -3.60 6.95 0.85
N MET A 87 -2.44 7.28 1.44
CA MET A 87 -2.15 8.63 1.91
C MET A 87 -2.10 9.65 0.75
N GLU A 88 -1.48 9.28 -0.38
CA GLU A 88 -1.46 10.11 -1.60
C GLU A 88 -2.88 10.37 -2.13
N ALA A 89 -3.73 9.34 -2.15
CA ALA A 89 -5.12 9.46 -2.58
C ALA A 89 -5.93 10.35 -1.62
N GLU A 90 -5.74 10.21 -0.31
CA GLU A 90 -6.39 11.05 0.71
C GLU A 90 -6.05 12.53 0.51
N VAL A 91 -4.77 12.86 0.32
CA VAL A 91 -4.32 14.23 0.05
C VAL A 91 -4.96 14.77 -1.24
N SER A 92 -5.01 13.94 -2.29
CA SER A 92 -5.59 14.33 -3.58
C SER A 92 -7.10 14.60 -3.48
N VAL A 93 -7.84 13.74 -2.78
CA VAL A 93 -9.29 13.93 -2.55
C VAL A 93 -9.55 15.20 -1.73
N ASN A 94 -8.77 15.44 -0.68
CA ASN A 94 -8.89 16.65 0.13
C ASN A 94 -8.64 17.92 -0.68
N GLN A 95 -7.68 17.89 -1.62
CA GLN A 95 -7.42 19.01 -2.52
C GLN A 95 -8.57 19.22 -3.52
N LEU A 96 -9.05 18.16 -4.16
CA LEU A 96 -10.18 18.23 -5.09
C LEU A 96 -11.45 18.73 -4.41
N SER A 97 -11.70 18.33 -3.16
CA SER A 97 -12.84 18.80 -2.37
C SER A 97 -12.79 20.32 -2.14
N LYS A 98 -11.60 20.88 -1.83
CA LYS A 98 -11.43 22.33 -1.69
C LYS A 98 -11.67 23.06 -3.01
N GLU A 99 -11.15 22.53 -4.11
CA GLU A 99 -11.33 23.12 -5.44
C GLU A 99 -12.79 23.08 -5.89
N LEU A 100 -13.51 21.99 -5.59
CA LEU A 100 -14.92 21.85 -5.91
C LEU A 100 -15.75 22.95 -5.24
N VAL A 101 -15.54 23.18 -3.94
CA VAL A 101 -16.26 24.22 -3.18
C VAL A 101 -16.01 25.62 -3.77
N MET A 102 -14.81 25.90 -4.26
CA MET A 102 -14.51 27.17 -4.92
C MET A 102 -15.23 27.29 -6.28
N LYS A 103 -15.17 26.24 -7.10
CA LYS A 103 -15.83 26.23 -8.41
C LYS A 103 -17.35 26.32 -8.31
N GLU A 104 -17.97 25.72 -7.31
CA GLU A 104 -19.42 25.84 -7.08
C GLU A 104 -19.84 27.29 -6.80
N LYS A 105 -19.03 28.05 -6.04
CA LYS A 105 -19.27 29.48 -5.81
C LYS A 105 -19.14 30.29 -7.10
N ASP A 106 -18.08 30.06 -7.85
CA ASP A 106 -17.84 30.76 -9.12
C ASP A 106 -18.97 30.46 -10.13
N LEU A 107 -19.42 29.20 -10.19
CA LEU A 107 -20.54 28.78 -11.03
C LEU A 107 -21.84 29.49 -10.64
N ALA A 108 -22.13 29.62 -9.35
CA ALA A 108 -23.32 30.33 -8.87
C ALA A 108 -23.30 31.82 -9.29
N ILE A 109 -22.14 32.48 -9.21
CA ILE A 109 -21.96 33.86 -9.65
C ILE A 109 -22.15 33.97 -11.17
N ALA A 110 -21.52 33.07 -11.93
CA ALA A 110 -21.63 33.04 -13.39
C ALA A 110 -23.07 32.77 -13.85
N SER A 111 -23.79 31.84 -13.20
CA SER A 111 -25.19 31.53 -13.49
C SER A 111 -26.08 32.76 -13.26
N LYS A 112 -25.92 33.43 -12.11
CA LYS A 112 -26.69 34.64 -11.81
C LYS A 112 -26.46 35.72 -12.86
N LYS A 113 -25.20 35.93 -13.28
CA LYS A 113 -24.85 36.89 -14.32
C LYS A 113 -25.44 36.49 -15.68
N ALA A 114 -25.47 35.20 -16.00
CA ALA A 114 -26.09 34.70 -17.22
C ALA A 114 -27.60 34.95 -17.23
N ASP A 115 -28.29 34.73 -16.11
CA ASP A 115 -29.72 35.01 -15.95
C ASP A 115 -30.05 36.50 -16.14
N GLU A 116 -29.22 37.39 -15.59
CA GLU A 116 -29.35 38.85 -15.76
C GLU A 116 -29.20 39.26 -17.23
N VAL A 117 -28.19 38.73 -17.93
CA VAL A 117 -27.98 39.01 -19.36
C VAL A 117 -29.13 38.46 -20.20
N LEU A 118 -29.64 37.26 -19.88
CA LEU A 118 -30.76 36.66 -20.58
C LEU A 118 -32.02 37.54 -20.46
N LEU A 119 -32.31 38.06 -19.27
CA LEU A 119 -33.40 39.01 -19.04
C LEU A 119 -33.26 40.27 -19.90
N GLU A 120 -32.07 40.89 -19.89
CA GLU A 120 -31.81 42.11 -20.66
C GLU A 120 -31.97 41.89 -22.17
N VAL A 121 -31.43 40.78 -22.70
CA VAL A 121 -31.57 40.43 -24.11
C VAL A 121 -33.02 40.15 -24.47
N THR A 122 -33.78 39.48 -23.60
CA THR A 122 -35.21 39.19 -23.83
C THR A 122 -36.03 40.49 -23.88
N MET A 123 -35.76 41.45 -22.98
CA MET A 123 -36.39 42.77 -23.01
C MET A 123 -36.06 43.54 -24.29
N LYS A 124 -34.78 43.57 -24.69
CA LYS A 124 -34.34 44.22 -25.93
C LYS A 124 -34.97 43.58 -27.18
N ALA A 125 -35.06 42.25 -27.22
CA ALA A 125 -35.70 41.52 -28.31
C ALA A 125 -37.20 41.83 -28.42
N GLN A 126 -37.93 41.86 -27.30
CA GLN A 126 -39.34 42.27 -27.29
C GLN A 126 -39.53 43.72 -27.74
N ALA A 127 -38.66 44.64 -27.33
CA ALA A 127 -38.70 46.03 -27.78
C ALA A 127 -38.45 46.15 -29.29
N ALA A 128 -37.45 45.44 -29.81
CA ALA A 128 -37.15 45.38 -31.24
C ALA A 128 -38.32 44.81 -32.06
N GLU A 129 -38.99 43.76 -31.59
CA GLU A 129 -40.16 43.19 -32.28
C GLU A 129 -41.34 44.17 -32.30
N LYS A 130 -41.56 44.93 -31.22
CA LYS A 130 -42.57 46.01 -31.21
C LYS A 130 -42.26 47.08 -32.24
N VAL A 131 -41.01 47.54 -32.32
CA VAL A 131 -40.59 48.53 -33.33
C VAL A 131 -40.77 47.98 -34.74
N LYS A 132 -40.36 46.73 -34.99
CA LYS A 132 -40.55 46.05 -36.27
C LYS A 132 -42.03 45.99 -36.67
N MET A 133 -42.93 45.62 -35.75
CA MET A 133 -44.38 45.64 -35.99
C MET A 133 -44.92 47.04 -36.31
N GLN A 134 -44.42 48.07 -35.63
CA GLN A 134 -44.81 49.47 -35.93
C GLN A 134 -44.34 49.90 -37.32
N VAL A 135 -43.09 49.61 -37.69
CA VAL A 135 -42.53 49.90 -39.01
C VAL A 135 -43.30 49.15 -40.10
N GLN A 136 -43.66 47.89 -39.88
CA GLN A 136 -44.47 47.12 -40.82
C GLN A 136 -45.86 47.74 -41.03
N LYS A 137 -46.54 48.16 -39.95
CA LYS A 137 -47.83 48.88 -40.06
C LYS A 137 -47.73 50.20 -40.82
N VAL A 138 -46.63 50.94 -40.67
CA VAL A 138 -46.41 52.18 -41.43
C VAL A 138 -46.17 51.88 -42.91
N LYS A 139 -45.39 50.83 -43.21
CA LYS A 139 -45.17 50.35 -44.58
C LYS A 139 -46.48 49.93 -45.26
N ASP A 140 -47.32 49.15 -44.57
CA ASP A 140 -48.58 48.65 -45.11
C ASP A 140 -49.63 49.75 -45.32
N LYS A 141 -49.53 50.89 -44.61
CA LYS A 141 -50.39 52.08 -44.82
C LYS A 141 -49.89 53.01 -45.93
N ALA A 142 -48.64 52.87 -46.36
CA ALA A 142 -48.02 53.70 -47.38
C ALA A 142 -48.06 53.08 -48.79
N GLN A 143 -48.63 51.87 -48.91
CA GLN A 143 -49.02 51.20 -50.17
C GLN A 143 -50.52 51.36 -50.41
#